data_AF-A0A973UMI1-F1
#
_entry.id   AF-A0A973UMI1-F1
#
_cell.length_a   1.000
_cell.length_b   1.000
_cell.length_c   1.000
_cell.angle_alpha   90.00
_cell.angle_beta   90.00
_cell.angle_gamma   90.00
#
_symmetry.space_group_name_H-M   'P 1'
#
loop_
_entity.id
_entity.type
_entity.pdbx_description
1 polymer ?
#
loop_
_entity_poly.entity_id
_entity_poly.type
_entity_poly.pdbx_seq_one_letter_code
_entity_poly.pdbx_strand_id
1 'polypeptide(L)'
;GSEVMGSMTPYGVGGGHRHTPEMIQNLSEAAGETVGVSFTPTLAPMPRGILATCSASAKDGVTGESVRAAYEKAFADEPFVHLLPEGQWPATASVYGSNAVQVQVAFDAAANRIIAISAIDNLTKGTAGGAVQSMNIALGFHENTGLSTIGVAP
;
A
#
# COMPACT_ATOMS: atom_id res chain seq x y z
N GLY A 1 10.42 1.79 24.10
CA GLY A 1 10.53 0.37 23.71
C GLY A 1 9.42 -0.46 24.32
N SER A 2 9.30 -0.46 25.66
CA SER A 2 8.34 -1.31 26.40
C SER A 2 6.89 -0.84 26.36
N GLU A 3 6.58 0.44 26.12
CA GLU A 3 5.18 0.92 26.14
C GLU A 3 4.38 0.58 24.87
N VAL A 4 5.05 0.26 23.76
CA VAL A 4 4.41 -0.03 22.46
C VAL A 4 4.27 -1.53 22.22
N MET A 5 5.15 -2.36 22.78
CA MET A 5 5.09 -3.81 22.59
C MET A 5 3.87 -4.41 23.31
N GLY A 6 3.05 -5.15 22.57
CA GLY A 6 1.82 -5.78 23.09
C GLY A 6 0.58 -4.86 23.12
N SER A 7 0.68 -3.65 22.58
CA SER A 7 -0.46 -2.73 22.43
C SER A 7 -0.57 -2.19 21.02
N MET A 8 -1.79 -1.86 20.61
CA MET A 8 -2.09 -1.23 19.33
C MET A 8 -3.03 -0.05 19.58
N THR A 9 -2.71 1.14 19.06
CA THR A 9 -3.43 2.37 19.41
C THR A 9 -3.66 3.27 18.20
N PRO A 10 -4.90 3.74 17.95
CA PRO A 10 -5.16 4.68 16.86
C PRO A 10 -4.65 6.07 17.20
N TYR A 11 -4.24 6.83 16.19
CA TYR A 11 -3.84 8.23 16.34
C TYR A 11 -4.22 9.04 15.11
N GLY A 12 -4.28 10.37 15.20
CA GLY A 12 -4.61 11.22 14.04
C GLY A 12 -5.97 10.95 13.39
N VAL A 13 -6.92 10.37 14.14
CA VAL A 13 -8.25 9.95 13.69
C VAL A 13 -9.10 11.16 13.26
N GLY A 14 -10.08 10.93 12.38
CA GLY A 14 -11.09 11.94 12.04
C GLY A 14 -10.55 13.07 11.16
N GLY A 15 -9.59 12.77 10.29
CA GLY A 15 -8.96 13.76 9.40
C GLY A 15 -7.82 14.55 10.02
N GLY A 16 -7.38 14.20 11.24
CA GLY A 16 -6.29 14.88 11.94
C GLY A 16 -4.89 14.51 11.44
N HIS A 17 -4.73 13.44 10.65
CA HIS A 17 -3.43 12.99 10.19
C HIS A 17 -2.92 13.79 8.97
N ARG A 18 -1.63 14.15 8.99
CA ARG A 18 -1.00 15.03 7.99
C ARG A 18 -0.83 14.42 6.60
N HIS A 19 -0.90 13.10 6.47
CA HIS A 19 -0.90 12.42 5.16
C HIS A 19 -2.29 12.43 4.48
N THR A 20 -3.37 12.76 5.20
CA THR A 20 -4.73 12.75 4.60
C THR A 20 -4.84 13.69 3.39
N PRO A 21 -4.32 14.93 3.42
CA PRO A 21 -4.35 15.81 2.25
C PRO A 21 -3.56 15.28 1.06
N GLU A 22 -2.41 14.62 1.28
CA GLU A 22 -1.61 14.00 0.21
C GLU A 22 -2.38 12.85 -0.46
N MET A 23 -3.05 12.01 0.33
CA MET A 23 -3.91 10.94 -0.20
C MET A 23 -5.05 11.52 -1.03
N ILE A 24 -5.72 12.56 -0.54
CA ILE A 24 -6.79 13.25 -1.27
C ILE A 24 -6.25 13.82 -2.59
N GLN A 25 -5.09 14.49 -2.56
CA GLN A 25 -4.48 15.07 -3.76
C GLN A 25 -4.24 14.01 -4.83
N ASN A 26 -3.47 12.96 -4.52
CA ASN A 26 -3.07 11.95 -5.49
C ASN A 26 -4.26 11.12 -5.99
N LEU A 27 -5.20 10.78 -5.10
CA LEU A 27 -6.39 10.03 -5.51
C LEU A 27 -7.37 10.89 -6.32
N SER A 28 -7.48 12.19 -6.03
CA SER A 28 -8.34 13.09 -6.81
C SER A 28 -7.79 13.29 -8.22
N GLU A 29 -6.46 13.42 -8.33
CA GLU A 29 -5.78 13.48 -9.63
C GLU A 29 -6.03 12.21 -10.45
N ALA A 30 -5.86 11.03 -9.83
CA ALA A 30 -6.11 9.75 -10.50
C ALA A 30 -7.59 9.54 -10.87
N ALA A 31 -8.53 10.04 -10.06
CA ALA A 31 -9.96 9.92 -10.31
C ALA A 31 -10.50 10.97 -11.31
N GLY A 32 -9.78 12.07 -11.52
CA GLY A 32 -10.27 13.23 -12.28
C GLY A 32 -11.37 14.02 -11.56
N GLU A 33 -11.61 13.76 -10.27
CA GLU A 33 -12.61 14.40 -9.45
C GLU A 33 -12.16 14.44 -7.98
N THR A 34 -12.68 15.38 -7.18
CA THR A 34 -12.34 15.47 -5.75
C THR A 34 -12.83 14.24 -5.00
N VAL A 35 -11.91 13.51 -4.36
CA VAL A 35 -12.26 12.36 -3.52
C VAL A 35 -12.21 12.71 -2.03
N GLY A 36 -13.11 12.09 -1.25
CA GLY A 36 -13.04 12.10 0.20
C GLY A 36 -12.23 10.90 0.72
N VAL A 37 -11.37 11.13 1.72
CA VAL A 37 -10.60 10.08 2.39
C VAL A 37 -10.84 10.12 3.89
N SER A 38 -11.26 8.99 4.45
CA SER A 38 -11.22 8.75 5.90
C SER A 38 -10.01 7.88 6.20
N PHE A 39 -9.04 8.44 6.91
CA PHE A 39 -7.79 7.76 7.25
C PHE A 39 -7.61 7.68 8.77
N THR A 40 -7.37 6.46 9.25
CA THR A 40 -7.07 6.17 10.65
C THR A 40 -5.83 5.31 10.71
N PRO A 41 -4.65 5.87 11.02
CA PRO A 41 -3.47 5.09 11.30
C PRO A 41 -3.56 4.49 12.70
N THR A 42 -2.99 3.29 12.83
CA THR A 42 -2.91 2.60 14.10
C THR A 42 -1.47 2.18 14.33
N LEU A 43 -0.90 2.60 15.46
CA LEU A 43 0.45 2.23 15.84
C LEU A 43 0.45 0.75 16.22
N ALA A 44 1.18 -0.07 15.47
CA ALA A 44 1.30 -1.49 15.71
C ALA A 44 2.54 -1.78 16.59
N PRO A 45 2.52 -2.87 17.38
CA PRO A 45 3.64 -3.30 18.24
C PRO A 45 4.76 -3.96 17.43
N MET A 46 5.18 -3.32 16.34
CA MET A 46 6.21 -3.82 15.43
C MET A 46 7.14 -2.68 14.99
N PRO A 47 8.44 -2.93 14.83
CA PRO A 47 9.42 -1.87 14.55
C PRO A 47 9.36 -1.37 13.10
N ARG A 48 8.83 -2.19 12.18
CA ARG A 48 8.71 -1.89 10.76
C ARG A 48 7.45 -2.52 10.18
N GLY A 49 7.02 -1.97 9.06
CA GLY A 49 5.89 -2.44 8.27
C GLY A 49 4.73 -1.47 8.30
N ILE A 50 4.05 -1.35 7.17
CA ILE A 50 2.69 -0.81 7.08
C ILE A 50 1.85 -1.88 6.39
N LEU A 51 0.73 -2.24 7.01
CA LEU A 51 -0.35 -2.99 6.37
C LEU A 51 -1.52 -2.01 6.19
N ALA A 52 -1.81 -1.62 4.96
CA ALA A 52 -2.90 -0.70 4.66
C ALA A 52 -4.09 -1.47 4.11
N THR A 53 -5.20 -1.46 4.84
CA THR A 53 -6.50 -1.92 4.35
C THR A 53 -7.27 -0.73 3.79
N CYS A 54 -7.27 -0.60 2.48
CA CYS A 54 -7.98 0.42 1.74
C CYS A 54 -9.30 -0.14 1.25
N SER A 55 -10.36 0.68 1.29
CA SER A 55 -11.65 0.26 0.79
C SER A 55 -12.38 1.41 0.12
N ALA A 56 -13.18 1.12 -0.91
CA ALA A 56 -14.05 2.08 -1.60
C ALA A 56 -15.41 1.44 -1.92
N SER A 57 -16.44 2.25 -2.13
CA SER A 57 -17.69 1.78 -2.73
C SER A 57 -17.46 1.52 -4.22
N ALA A 58 -18.01 0.43 -4.75
CA ALA A 58 -17.90 0.12 -6.16
C ALA A 58 -18.97 0.89 -6.97
N LYS A 59 -18.60 1.31 -8.19
CA LYS A 59 -19.55 1.84 -9.17
C LYS A 59 -20.39 0.68 -9.74
N ASP A 60 -21.57 1.00 -10.27
CA ASP A 60 -22.44 -0.01 -10.90
C ASP A 60 -21.70 -0.78 -12.00
N GLY A 61 -21.91 -2.10 -12.03
CA GLY A 61 -21.30 -2.98 -13.02
C GLY A 61 -19.86 -3.41 -12.73
N VAL A 62 -19.24 -2.92 -11.66
CA VAL A 62 -17.94 -3.45 -11.19
C VAL A 62 -18.11 -4.89 -10.71
N THR A 63 -17.24 -5.78 -11.19
CA THR A 63 -17.13 -7.18 -10.77
C THR A 63 -15.76 -7.49 -10.18
N GLY A 64 -15.62 -8.61 -9.48
CA GLY A 64 -14.32 -9.08 -8.96
C GLY A 64 -13.27 -9.22 -10.06
N GLU A 65 -13.66 -9.77 -11.21
CA GLU A 65 -12.79 -9.92 -12.37
C GLU A 65 -12.33 -8.57 -12.93
N SER A 66 -13.22 -7.58 -13.00
CA SER A 66 -12.87 -6.24 -13.47
C SER A 66 -11.90 -5.52 -12.52
N VAL A 67 -12.07 -5.72 -11.21
CA VAL A 67 -11.15 -5.19 -10.19
C VAL A 67 -9.79 -5.87 -10.34
N ARG A 68 -9.76 -7.20 -10.43
CA ARG A 68 -8.53 -7.97 -10.59
C ARG A 68 -7.77 -7.55 -11.86
N ALA A 69 -8.45 -7.49 -12.99
CA ALA A 69 -7.86 -7.10 -14.27
C ALA A 69 -7.28 -5.68 -14.25
N ALA A 70 -7.91 -4.74 -13.53
CA ALA A 70 -7.39 -3.39 -13.38
C ALA A 70 -6.04 -3.37 -12.65
N TYR A 71 -5.89 -4.16 -11.58
CA TYR A 71 -4.64 -4.25 -10.82
C TYR A 71 -3.56 -5.04 -11.57
N GLU A 72 -3.93 -6.11 -12.26
CA GLU A 72 -2.99 -6.87 -13.12
C GLU A 72 -2.42 -5.97 -14.20
N LYS A 73 -3.29 -5.19 -14.88
CA LYS A 73 -2.85 -4.23 -15.87
C LYS A 73 -1.95 -3.15 -15.27
N ALA A 74 -2.30 -2.61 -14.11
CA ALA A 74 -1.56 -1.51 -13.49
C ALA A 74 -0.15 -1.93 -13.05
N PHE A 75 0.04 -3.18 -12.62
CA PHE A 75 1.29 -3.65 -12.04
C PHE A 75 2.05 -4.65 -12.91
N ALA A 76 1.61 -4.92 -14.14
CA ALA A 76 2.21 -5.91 -15.04
C ALA A 76 3.72 -5.69 -15.26
N ASP A 77 4.12 -4.42 -15.41
CA ASP A 77 5.50 -4.03 -15.71
C ASP A 77 6.21 -3.39 -14.50
N GLU A 78 5.60 -3.45 -13.31
CA GLU A 78 6.14 -2.83 -12.10
C GLU A 78 7.09 -3.77 -11.35
N PRO A 79 8.39 -3.45 -11.25
CA PRO A 79 9.37 -4.38 -10.67
C PRO A 79 9.23 -4.54 -9.16
N PHE A 80 8.67 -3.55 -8.48
CA PHE A 80 8.53 -3.54 -7.01
C PHE A 80 7.15 -3.89 -6.51
N VAL A 81 6.13 -3.90 -7.38
CA VAL A 81 4.74 -4.11 -6.95
C VAL A 81 4.29 -5.50 -7.36
N HIS A 82 3.95 -6.31 -6.37
CA HIS A 82 3.54 -7.70 -6.57
C HIS A 82 2.08 -7.87 -6.20
N LEU A 83 1.23 -8.01 -7.21
CA LEU A 83 -0.14 -8.44 -7.02
C LEU A 83 -0.17 -9.94 -6.71
N LEU A 84 -0.52 -10.29 -5.47
CA LEU A 84 -0.50 -11.67 -5.01
C LEU A 84 -1.57 -12.52 -5.70
N PRO A 85 -1.36 -13.84 -5.85
CA PRO A 85 -2.40 -14.77 -6.31
C PRO A 85 -3.63 -14.72 -5.40
N GLU A 86 -4.82 -14.88 -5.98
CA GLU A 86 -6.07 -14.93 -5.22
C GLU A 86 -5.99 -15.95 -4.07
N GLY A 87 -6.53 -15.58 -2.91
CA GLY A 87 -6.45 -16.36 -1.67
C GLY A 87 -5.17 -16.17 -0.86
N GLN A 88 -4.15 -15.49 -1.40
CA GLN A 88 -2.96 -15.07 -0.65
C GLN A 88 -3.08 -13.59 -0.25
N TRP A 89 -2.65 -13.28 0.97
CA TRP A 89 -2.78 -11.95 1.56
C TRP A 89 -1.40 -11.36 1.93
N PRO A 90 -1.21 -10.04 1.76
CA PRO A 90 0.05 -9.38 2.13
C PRO A 90 0.34 -9.52 3.62
N ALA A 91 1.60 -9.74 3.94
CA ALA A 91 2.13 -9.70 5.30
C ALA A 91 3.33 -8.77 5.36
N THR A 92 3.40 -7.90 6.36
CA THR A 92 4.50 -6.94 6.51
C THR A 92 5.86 -7.62 6.69
N ALA A 93 5.89 -8.81 7.29
CA ALA A 93 7.09 -9.62 7.42
C ALA A 93 7.67 -10.02 6.04
N SER A 94 6.82 -10.34 5.07
CA SER A 94 7.24 -10.78 3.74
C SER A 94 7.96 -9.71 2.92
N VAL A 95 7.80 -8.43 3.28
CA VAL A 95 8.44 -7.29 2.60
C VAL A 95 9.51 -6.61 3.48
N TYR A 96 9.79 -7.14 4.66
CA TYR A 96 10.71 -6.55 5.64
C TYR A 96 12.09 -6.28 5.04
N GLY A 97 12.60 -5.05 5.15
CA GLY A 97 13.90 -4.65 4.63
C GLY A 97 14.02 -4.58 3.10
N SER A 98 12.94 -4.86 2.37
CA SER A 98 12.90 -4.80 0.90
C SER A 98 12.22 -3.53 0.40
N ASN A 99 12.44 -3.20 -0.86
CA ASN A 99 11.70 -2.15 -1.56
C ASN A 99 10.40 -2.67 -2.21
N ALA A 100 10.02 -3.93 -1.94
CA ALA A 100 8.81 -4.53 -2.50
C ALA A 100 7.53 -4.01 -1.84
N VAL A 101 6.46 -4.05 -2.62
CA VAL A 101 5.08 -3.85 -2.22
C VAL A 101 4.34 -5.14 -2.55
N GLN A 102 3.63 -5.71 -1.58
CA GLN A 102 2.66 -6.77 -1.87
C GLN A 102 1.26 -6.18 -1.84
N VAL A 103 0.44 -6.52 -2.83
CA VAL A 103 -0.96 -6.08 -2.94
C VAL A 103 -1.87 -7.28 -3.15
N GLN A 104 -3.04 -7.28 -2.51
CA GLN A 104 -4.16 -8.15 -2.86
C GLN A 104 -5.45 -7.36 -2.88
N VAL A 105 -6.37 -7.73 -3.76
CA VAL A 105 -7.69 -7.13 -3.89
C VAL A 105 -8.80 -8.15 -3.70
N ALA A 106 -9.94 -7.67 -3.23
CA ALA A 106 -11.18 -8.42 -3.20
C ALA A 106 -12.36 -7.49 -3.53
N PHE A 107 -13.39 -8.07 -4.14
CA PHE A 107 -14.68 -7.41 -4.32
C PHE A 107 -15.71 -8.08 -3.40
N ASP A 108 -16.19 -7.34 -2.42
CA ASP A 108 -17.30 -7.74 -1.56
C ASP A 108 -18.61 -7.32 -2.23
N ALA A 109 -19.23 -8.26 -2.94
CA ALA A 109 -20.49 -8.03 -3.64
C ALA A 109 -21.66 -7.74 -2.68
N ALA A 110 -21.65 -8.30 -1.47
CA ALA A 110 -22.73 -8.09 -0.50
C ALA A 110 -22.70 -6.67 0.07
N ALA A 111 -21.51 -6.11 0.28
CA ALA A 111 -21.32 -4.73 0.73
C ALA A 111 -21.19 -3.72 -0.42
N ASN A 112 -21.13 -4.19 -1.67
CA ASN A 112 -20.78 -3.41 -2.87
C ASN A 112 -19.46 -2.62 -2.69
N ARG A 113 -18.40 -3.31 -2.25
CA ARG A 113 -17.13 -2.69 -1.88
C ARG A 113 -15.92 -3.33 -2.55
N ILE A 114 -15.00 -2.49 -2.97
CA ILE A 114 -13.63 -2.90 -3.34
C ILE A 114 -12.78 -2.81 -2.09
N ILE A 115 -12.00 -3.86 -1.81
CA ILE A 115 -11.01 -3.92 -0.74
C ILE A 115 -9.66 -4.13 -1.40
N ALA A 116 -8.70 -3.27 -1.09
CA ALA A 116 -7.30 -3.42 -1.49
C ALA A 116 -6.44 -3.43 -0.23
N ILE A 117 -5.67 -4.50 -0.04
CA ILE A 117 -4.72 -4.62 1.06
C ILE A 117 -3.33 -4.53 0.48
N SER A 118 -2.47 -3.72 1.11
CA SER A 118 -1.06 -3.64 0.75
C SER A 118 -0.14 -3.77 1.95
N ALA A 119 1.04 -4.36 1.74
CA ALA A 119 2.13 -4.39 2.70
C ALA A 119 3.39 -3.75 2.11
N ILE A 120 4.03 -2.88 2.90
CA ILE A 120 5.35 -2.30 2.61
C ILE A 120 6.23 -2.30 3.85
N ASP A 121 7.55 -2.30 3.67
CA ASP A 121 8.46 -1.79 4.70
C ASP A 121 8.40 -0.25 4.69
N ASN A 122 7.96 0.34 5.80
CA ASN A 122 7.76 1.77 5.94
C ASN A 122 9.05 2.59 5.89
N LEU A 123 10.19 2.00 6.27
CA LEU A 123 11.49 2.67 6.23
C LEU A 123 12.20 2.47 4.89
N THR A 124 11.85 1.42 4.15
CA THR A 124 12.37 1.14 2.81
C THR A 124 11.45 1.76 1.75
N LYS A 125 10.53 1.01 1.14
CA LYS A 125 9.65 1.56 0.09
C LYS A 125 8.85 2.79 0.55
N GLY A 126 8.47 2.83 1.83
CA GLY A 126 7.76 3.97 2.42
C GLY A 126 8.62 5.20 2.73
N THR A 127 9.96 5.12 2.65
CA THR A 127 10.85 6.26 2.92
C THR A 127 12.16 6.18 2.12
N ALA A 128 13.19 5.48 2.63
CA ALA A 128 14.55 5.58 2.09
C ALA A 128 14.74 4.82 0.78
N GLY A 129 14.14 3.63 0.66
CA GLY A 129 14.13 2.87 -0.58
C GLY A 129 13.39 3.60 -1.70
N GLY A 130 12.23 4.19 -1.38
CA GLY A 130 11.50 5.07 -2.30
C GLY A 130 12.33 6.29 -2.74
N ALA A 131 13.06 6.92 -1.81
CA ALA A 131 13.95 8.03 -2.14
C ALA A 131 15.11 7.62 -3.05
N VAL A 132 15.74 6.48 -2.80
CA VAL A 132 16.81 5.93 -3.66
C VAL A 132 16.27 5.53 -5.04
N GLN A 133 15.06 4.97 -5.11
CA GLN A 133 14.39 4.65 -6.38
C GLN A 133 14.21 5.91 -7.23
N SER A 134 13.67 6.98 -6.65
CA SER A 134 13.53 8.27 -7.32
C SER A 134 14.87 8.88 -7.71
N MET A 135 15.90 8.76 -6.86
CA MET A 135 17.26 9.21 -7.15
C MET A 135 17.86 8.45 -8.35
N ASN A 136 17.68 7.13 -8.43
CA ASN A 136 18.16 6.34 -9.55
C ASN A 136 17.59 6.86 -10.87
N ILE A 137 16.27 7.09 -10.92
CA ILE A 137 15.60 7.65 -12.10
C ILE A 137 16.16 9.05 -12.42
N ALA A 138 16.25 9.93 -11.43
CA ALA A 138 16.72 11.31 -11.62
C ALA A 138 18.17 11.40 -12.13
N LEU A 139 19.02 10.42 -11.77
CA LEU A 139 20.41 10.35 -12.19
C LEU A 139 20.63 9.49 -13.45
N GLY A 140 19.57 8.91 -14.02
CA GLY A 140 19.65 8.06 -15.20
C GLY A 140 20.23 6.65 -14.96
N PHE A 141 20.24 6.20 -13.70
CA PHE A 141 20.53 4.80 -13.38
C PHE A 141 19.30 3.92 -13.61
N HIS A 142 19.51 2.60 -13.67
CA HIS A 142 18.39 1.67 -13.60
C HIS A 142 17.63 1.88 -12.30
N GLU A 143 16.31 2.03 -12.39
CA GLU A 143 15.43 2.34 -11.27
C GLU A 143 15.64 1.41 -10.06
N ASN A 144 15.92 0.13 -10.32
CA ASN A 144 16.11 -0.90 -9.30
C ASN A 144 17.54 -1.03 -8.74
N THR A 145 18.45 -0.15 -9.13
CA THR A 145 19.84 -0.19 -8.67
C THR A 145 19.91 -0.10 -7.14
N GLY A 146 20.47 -1.13 -6.49
CA GLY A 146 20.63 -1.18 -5.03
C GLY A 146 19.35 -1.46 -4.23
N LEU A 147 18.25 -1.86 -4.88
CA LEU A 147 16.94 -2.03 -4.26
C LEU A 147 16.43 -3.46 -4.42
N SER A 148 16.49 -4.26 -3.34
CA SER A 148 16.00 -5.64 -3.33
C SER A 148 14.46 -5.69 -3.32
N THR A 149 13.88 -6.66 -4.03
CA THR A 149 12.47 -7.06 -3.93
C THR A 149 12.24 -8.22 -2.96
N ILE A 150 13.31 -8.80 -2.42
CA ILE A 150 13.25 -9.96 -1.52
C ILE A 150 13.29 -9.47 -0.08
N GLY A 151 12.21 -9.75 0.67
CA GLY A 151 12.12 -9.46 2.11
C GLY A 151 12.99 -10.38 2.96
N VAL A 152 13.44 -9.85 4.10
CA VAL A 152 14.21 -10.56 5.12
C VAL A 152 13.25 -11.00 6.24
N ALA A 153 12.47 -12.04 5.94
CA ALA A 153 11.52 -12.68 6.85
C ALA A 153 12.21 -13.76 7.72
N PRO A 154 11.64 -14.21 8.84
CA PRO A 154 10.26 -14.70 8.99
C PRO A 154 9.20 -13.62 9.25
#